data_AF-A0A4V2LV50-F1
#
_entry.id   AF-A0A4V2LV50-F1
#
_cell.length_a   1.000
_cell.length_b   1.000
_cell.length_c   1.000
_cell.angle_alpha   90.00
_cell.angle_beta   90.00
_cell.angle_gamma   90.00
#
_symmetry.space_group_name_H-M   'P 1'
#
loop_
_entity.id
_entity.type
_entity.pdbx_description
1 polymer ?
#
loop_
_entity_poly.entity_id
_entity_poly.type
_entity_poly.pdbx_seq_one_letter_code
_entity_poly.pdbx_strand_id
1 'polypeptide(L)'
;LTENPVDVDALFTAGGQQKQLLPGQNLRWTARQELQKVTPVMRDGEPDDSESYRYDASSQRIVKITSQLTGSTTQTKRVIYLPG
;
A
#
# COMPACT_ATOMS: atom_id res chain seq x y z
N LEU A 1 -13.15 -7.21 7.61
CA LEU A 1 -13.07 -7.42 6.14
C LEU A 1 -14.07 -8.48 5.69
N THR A 2 -14.27 -9.54 6.48
CA THR A 2 -15.44 -10.41 6.37
C THR A 2 -15.84 -10.86 7.77
N GLU A 3 -17.12 -11.14 8.00
CA GLU A 3 -17.62 -11.80 9.22
C GLU A 3 -17.82 -13.30 8.99
N ASN A 4 -17.77 -13.75 7.75
CA ASN A 4 -17.93 -15.13 7.34
C ASN A 4 -16.56 -15.79 7.17
N PRO A 5 -16.21 -16.81 7.98
CA PRO A 5 -14.90 -17.46 7.92
C PRO A 5 -14.57 -18.06 6.55
N VAL A 6 -15.57 -18.47 5.75
CA VAL A 6 -15.32 -19.09 4.44
C VAL A 6 -14.83 -18.10 3.38
N ASP A 7 -15.00 -16.80 3.62
CA ASP A 7 -14.61 -15.75 2.68
C ASP A 7 -13.21 -15.18 2.98
N VAL A 8 -12.55 -15.64 4.06
CA VAL A 8 -11.27 -15.11 4.52
C VAL A 8 -10.18 -15.28 3.46
N ASP A 9 -10.08 -16.46 2.85
CA ASP A 9 -9.04 -16.76 1.86
C ASP A 9 -9.15 -15.87 0.62
N ALA A 10 -10.36 -15.43 0.26
CA ALA A 10 -10.57 -14.51 -0.86
C ALA A 10 -9.89 -13.14 -0.64
N LEU A 11 -9.62 -12.76 0.62
CA LEU A 11 -8.94 -11.54 1.00
C LEU A 11 -7.42 -11.63 0.88
N PHE A 12 -6.87 -12.78 0.46
CA PHE A 12 -5.43 -12.98 0.26
C PHE A 12 -5.11 -13.31 -1.19
N THR A 13 -3.89 -13.00 -1.63
CA THR A 13 -3.33 -13.47 -2.90
C THR A 13 -3.04 -14.96 -2.83
N ALA A 14 -2.77 -15.59 -3.97
CA ALA A 14 -2.32 -16.99 -4.01
C ALA A 14 -1.01 -17.23 -3.22
N GLY A 15 -0.18 -16.19 -3.05
CA GLY A 15 1.04 -16.24 -2.24
C GLY A 15 0.81 -15.99 -0.75
N GLY A 16 -0.43 -15.76 -0.31
CA GLY A 16 -0.77 -15.50 1.10
C GLY A 16 -0.62 -14.03 1.53
N GLN A 17 -0.50 -13.08 0.61
CA GLN A 17 -0.45 -11.66 0.94
C GLN A 17 -1.86 -11.06 1.05
N GLN A 18 -2.14 -10.31 2.11
CA GLN A 18 -3.44 -9.65 2.32
C GLN A 18 -3.73 -8.60 1.24
N LYS A 19 -4.93 -8.58 0.66
CA LYS A 19 -5.33 -7.67 -0.42
C LYS A 19 -5.87 -6.32 0.08
N GLN A 20 -6.42 -6.27 1.29
CA GLN A 20 -6.99 -5.06 1.88
C GLN A 20 -6.55 -4.91 3.33
N LEU A 21 -6.06 -3.74 3.74
CA LEU A 21 -5.68 -3.48 5.13
C LEU A 21 -6.90 -3.26 6.02
N LEU A 22 -7.75 -2.35 5.58
CA LEU A 22 -9.05 -1.99 6.13
C LEU A 22 -10.06 -1.94 4.97
N PRO A 23 -11.38 -1.91 5.24
CA PRO A 23 -12.37 -1.75 4.17
C PRO A 23 -12.04 -0.55 3.27
N GLY A 24 -11.91 -0.79 1.97
CA GLY A 24 -11.54 0.23 0.98
C GLY A 24 -10.04 0.55 0.89
N GLN A 25 -9.18 0.01 1.77
CA GLN A 25 -7.74 0.26 1.71
C GLN A 25 -6.99 -0.89 1.05
N ASN A 26 -6.82 -0.80 -0.27
CA ASN A 26 -6.19 -1.86 -1.04
C ASN A 26 -4.67 -1.89 -0.85
N LEU A 27 -4.11 -3.11 -0.76
CA LEU A 27 -2.69 -3.41 -0.70
C LEU A 27 -2.24 -3.99 -2.04
N ARG A 28 -1.20 -3.41 -2.64
CA ARG A 28 -0.55 -3.94 -3.83
C ARG A 28 0.81 -4.52 -3.47
N TRP A 29 1.15 -5.64 -4.09
CA TRP A 29 2.36 -6.40 -3.80
C TRP A 29 3.24 -6.48 -5.04
N THR A 30 4.56 -6.52 -4.85
CA THR A 30 5.51 -6.82 -5.92
C THR A 30 5.47 -8.31 -6.25
N ALA A 31 6.07 -8.71 -7.38
CA ALA A 31 6.26 -10.13 -7.70
C ALA A 31 7.12 -10.88 -6.67
N ARG A 32 7.91 -10.15 -5.86
CA ARG A 32 8.71 -10.68 -4.74
C ARG A 32 7.93 -10.72 -3.41
N GLN A 33 6.62 -10.49 -3.44
CA GLN A 33 5.75 -10.49 -2.26
C GLN A 33 6.06 -9.34 -1.27
N GLU A 34 6.67 -8.25 -1.74
CA GLU A 34 6.93 -7.05 -0.92
C GLU A 34 5.76 -6.07 -1.08
N LEU A 35 5.39 -5.37 -0.01
CA LEU A 35 4.30 -4.39 -0.08
C LEU A 35 4.71 -3.22 -0.98
N GLN A 36 4.08 -3.05 -2.13
CA GLN A 36 4.42 -2.02 -3.12
C GLN A 36 3.68 -0.71 -2.86
N LYS A 37 2.38 -0.77 -2.54
CA LYS A 37 1.53 0.40 -2.37
C LYS A 37 0.36 0.12 -1.42
N VAL A 38 0.02 1.10 -0.61
CA VAL A 38 -1.25 1.21 0.12
C VAL A 38 -2.02 2.40 -0.43
N THR A 39 -3.34 2.25 -0.58
CA THR A 39 -4.27 3.35 -0.83
C THR A 39 -5.11 3.58 0.44
N PRO A 40 -4.69 4.46 1.37
CA PRO A 40 -5.39 4.64 2.64
C PRO A 40 -6.73 5.40 2.52
N VAL A 41 -6.86 6.28 1.52
CA VAL A 41 -8.09 7.01 1.24
C VAL A 41 -8.37 6.91 -0.24
N MET A 42 -9.46 6.24 -0.60
CA MET A 42 -10.01 6.28 -1.94
C MET A 42 -10.98 7.46 -2.05
N ARG A 43 -10.88 8.25 -3.11
CA ARG A 43 -11.80 9.36 -3.38
C ARG A 43 -12.48 9.14 -4.71
N ASP A 44 -13.75 9.56 -4.79
CA ASP A 44 -14.47 9.60 -6.06
C ASP A 44 -14.17 10.92 -6.77
N GLY A 45 -13.80 10.84 -8.05
CA GLY A 45 -13.47 12.01 -8.89
C GLY A 45 -12.16 12.75 -8.58
N GLU A 46 -11.50 12.46 -7.46
CA GLU A 46 -10.23 13.10 -7.04
C GLU A 46 -9.10 12.06 -6.90
N PRO A 47 -7.82 12.48 -6.94
CA PRO A 47 -6.72 11.58 -6.67
C PRO A 47 -6.79 10.94 -5.28
N ASP A 48 -6.64 9.62 -5.24
CA ASP A 48 -6.48 8.86 -4.01
C ASP A 48 -5.21 9.26 -3.26
N ASP A 49 -5.28 9.19 -1.92
CA ASP A 49 -4.04 9.19 -1.14
C ASP A 49 -3.30 7.87 -1.34
N SER A 50 -1.98 7.91 -1.26
CA SER A 50 -1.19 6.68 -1.34
C SER A 50 0.12 6.72 -0.58
N GLU A 51 0.56 5.55 -0.15
CA GLU A 51 1.92 5.32 0.31
C GLU A 51 2.54 4.19 -0.51
N SER A 52 3.69 4.44 -1.16
CA SER A 52 4.39 3.48 -2.01
C SER A 52 5.80 3.22 -1.51
N TYR A 53 6.30 2.02 -1.76
CA TYR A 53 7.58 1.55 -1.22
C TYR A 53 8.48 1.00 -2.33
N ARG A 54 9.79 1.14 -2.14
CA ARG A 54 10.82 0.48 -2.94
C ARG A 54 11.78 -0.24 -2.04
N TYR A 55 12.26 -1.37 -2.54
CA TYR A 55 13.13 -2.29 -1.82
C TYR A 55 14.42 -2.50 -2.61
N ASP A 56 15.51 -2.80 -1.92
CA ASP A 56 16.75 -3.25 -2.53
C ASP A 56 16.71 -4.75 -2.89
N ALA A 57 17.83 -5.28 -3.36
CA ALA A 57 17.96 -6.69 -3.73
C ALA A 57 17.70 -7.64 -2.54
N SER A 58 17.96 -7.20 -1.32
CA SER A 58 17.77 -7.96 -0.08
C SER A 58 16.38 -7.78 0.54
N SER A 59 15.45 -7.16 -0.21
CA SER A 59 14.09 -6.86 0.24
C SER A 59 14.04 -5.91 1.45
N GLN A 60 15.09 -5.10 1.65
CA GLN A 60 15.08 -4.02 2.62
C GLN A 60 14.49 -2.75 2.00
N ARG A 61 13.62 -2.08 2.74
CA ARG A 61 12.96 -0.87 2.24
C ARG A 61 13.98 0.27 2.16
N ILE A 62 14.19 0.80 0.96
CA ILE A 62 15.10 1.91 0.68
C ILE A 62 14.38 3.24 0.41
N VAL A 63 13.10 3.19 0.02
CA VAL A 63 12.30 4.40 -0.21
C VAL A 63 10.87 4.19 0.29
N LYS A 64 10.32 5.24 0.90
CA LYS A 64 8.89 5.41 1.17
C LYS A 64 8.40 6.75 0.59
N ILE A 65 7.37 6.72 -0.23
CA ILE A 65 6.76 7.91 -0.83
C ILE A 65 5.30 7.97 -0.40
N THR A 66 4.89 9.06 0.22
CA THR A 66 3.51 9.32 0.64
C THR A 66 2.96 10.49 -0.17
N SER A 67 1.79 10.32 -0.78
CA SER A 67 1.06 11.36 -1.52
C SER A 67 -0.30 11.54 -0.86
N GLN A 68 -0.63 12.77 -0.45
CA GLN A 68 -1.86 13.11 0.26
C GLN A 68 -2.50 14.36 -0.32
N LEU A 69 -3.78 14.29 -0.70
CA LEU A 69 -4.57 15.46 -1.08
C LEU A 69 -5.00 16.20 0.19
N THR A 70 -4.55 17.45 0.32
CA THR A 70 -4.85 18.33 1.46
C THR A 70 -5.48 19.62 0.92
N GLY A 71 -6.79 19.78 1.09
CA GLY A 71 -7.54 20.83 0.41
C GLY A 71 -7.53 20.62 -1.11
N SER A 72 -7.09 21.62 -1.87
CA SER A 72 -6.93 21.55 -3.33
C SER A 72 -5.50 21.20 -3.79
N THR A 73 -4.60 20.86 -2.86
CA THR A 73 -3.18 20.61 -3.17
C THR A 73 -2.76 19.20 -2.78
N THR A 74 -1.97 18.54 -3.63
CA THR A 74 -1.34 17.26 -3.31
C THR A 74 0.02 17.50 -2.64
N GLN A 75 0.17 17.03 -1.40
CA GLN A 75 1.45 16.98 -0.71
C GLN A 75 2.15 15.66 -0.96
N THR A 76 3.42 15.70 -1.35
CA THR A 76 4.27 14.51 -1.52
C THR A 76 5.43 14.53 -0.53
N LYS A 77 5.55 13.48 0.28
CA LYS A 77 6.67 13.26 1.19
C LYS A 77 7.49 12.07 0.71
N ARG A 78 8.81 12.23 0.64
CA ARG A 78 9.76 11.16 0.30
C ARG A 78 10.72 10.93 1.45
N VAL A 79 10.82 9.68 1.91
CA VAL A 79 11.80 9.23 2.89
C VAL A 79 12.74 8.26 2.19
N ILE A 80 14.04 8.48 2.32
CA ILE A 80 15.10 7.63 1.79
C ILE A 80 15.82 7.01 2.98
N TYR A 81 15.92 5.68 3.00
CA TYR A 81 16.65 4.93 4.02
C TYR A 81 18.05 4.65 3.50
N LEU A 82 19.06 5.11 4.23
CA LEU A 82 20.47 4.96 3.87
C LEU A 82 21.14 3.94 4.81
N PRO A 83 22.20 3.25 4.35
CA PRO A 83 23.06 2.47 5.23
C PRO A 83 23.60 3.33 6.37
N GLY A 84 23.58 2.78 7.59
CA GLY A 84 24.16 3.38 8.79
C GLY A 84 25.55 2.87 9.08
#